data_AF-A0A7V9IU78-F1
#
_entry.id   AF-A0A7V9IU78-F1
#
_cell.length_a   1.000
_cell.length_b   1.000
_cell.length_c   1.000
_cell.angle_alpha   90.00
_cell.angle_beta   90.00
_cell.angle_gamma   90.00
#
_symmetry.space_group_name_H-M   'P 1'
#
loop_
_entity.id
_entity.type
_entity.pdbx_description
1 polymer ?
#
loop_
_entity_poly.entity_id
_entity_poly.type
_entity_poly.pdbx_seq_one_letter_code
_entity_poly.pdbx_strand_id
1 'polypeptide(L)'
;MVQRTLSSDLLGKAGHPARIEGWIHRRRQLATISFLILRDRSGLAQVVVSDEATRQQLDGLGEETVVRVDGIVSANAKAPGGVELTSPSITELSAPAATPPVELWRPTLSSGLPTLLDYAPITWRHPVQQAIWRLAAASLQGFRGALDVQDFTEVHTPKLVAGSTESGANVFTVDYFGRPAYLAQSPQFYKQMMVGVFERVYEVGPVFRAEPHDTVRHLAEYVSLDAELGFIQDHRDVLSVLRDVLAAMVESVRSTAADAVECCGATVPDVPETIPVIHFRDALQLVGADPDEPDLAPEHERMLGQWALDKYESDFLAVEGYPAAKRPFYTHPEPGDPRWTNSFDLLFRGLELVTGGQRLHELADYEAALEARG
;
A
#
# COMPACT_ATOMS: atom_id res chain seq x y z
N MET A 1 4.97 40.39 -0.24
CA MET A 1 4.35 39.42 0.69
C MET A 1 5.28 38.24 0.82
N VAL A 2 5.63 37.81 2.03
CA VAL A 2 6.45 36.60 2.24
C VAL A 2 5.57 35.38 1.93
N GLN A 3 5.96 34.60 0.94
CA GLN A 3 5.27 33.34 0.60
C GLN A 3 5.59 32.26 1.62
N ARG A 4 4.63 31.36 1.85
CA ARG A 4 4.82 30.17 2.69
C ARG A 4 6.00 29.36 2.16
N THR A 5 6.86 28.93 3.08
CA THR A 5 8.00 28.03 2.87
C THR A 5 7.68 26.71 3.58
N LEU A 6 7.99 25.59 2.95
CA LEU A 6 7.85 24.28 3.59
C LEU A 6 9.01 24.03 4.56
N SER A 7 8.79 23.20 5.58
CA SER A 7 9.83 22.86 6.58
C SER A 7 11.12 22.35 5.92
N SER A 8 11.00 21.50 4.90
CA SER A 8 12.13 20.95 4.14
C SER A 8 12.92 21.98 3.34
N ASP A 9 12.29 23.10 2.95
CA ASP A 9 12.92 24.15 2.12
C ASP A 9 13.64 25.23 2.94
N LEU A 10 13.60 25.15 4.28
CA LEU A 10 14.16 26.17 5.16
C LEU A 10 15.69 26.25 5.07
N LEU A 11 16.38 25.13 4.85
CA LEU A 11 17.84 25.09 4.81
C LEU A 11 18.41 26.08 3.78
N GLY A 12 17.77 26.19 2.61
CA GLY A 12 18.15 27.11 1.55
C GLY A 12 17.90 28.60 1.84
N LYS A 13 17.33 28.94 3.00
CA LYS A 13 16.94 30.31 3.38
C LYS A 13 17.66 30.87 4.60
N ALA A 14 18.76 30.25 5.04
CA ALA A 14 19.54 30.76 6.16
C ALA A 14 19.86 32.27 6.05
N GLY A 15 19.66 33.00 7.13
CA GLY A 15 19.82 34.45 7.22
C GLY A 15 18.66 35.28 6.67
N HIS A 16 17.64 34.66 6.07
CA HIS A 16 16.53 35.37 5.44
C HIS A 16 15.21 35.17 6.20
N PRO A 17 14.24 36.11 6.04
CA PRO A 17 12.89 35.91 6.53
C PRO A 17 12.19 34.73 5.85
N ALA A 18 11.48 33.92 6.64
CA ALA A 18 10.62 32.86 6.14
C ALA A 18 9.29 32.85 6.89
N ARG A 19 8.26 32.38 6.18
CA ARG A 19 6.93 32.08 6.71
C ARG A 19 6.70 30.59 6.66
N ILE A 20 6.45 29.95 7.78
CA ILE A 20 6.00 28.55 7.84
C ILE A 20 4.57 28.47 8.37
N GLU A 21 3.81 27.51 7.89
CA GLU A 21 2.42 27.28 8.29
C GLU A 21 2.20 25.78 8.47
N GLY A 22 1.63 25.39 9.59
CA GLY A 22 1.50 23.98 9.96
C GLY A 22 0.86 23.78 11.33
N TRP A 23 1.02 22.58 11.85
CA TRP A 23 0.47 22.16 13.13
C TRP A 23 1.54 22.21 14.20
N ILE A 24 1.20 22.71 15.40
CA ILE A 24 2.05 22.58 16.57
C ILE A 24 2.25 21.09 16.86
N HIS A 25 3.42 20.57 16.53
CA HIS A 25 3.73 19.16 16.75
C HIS A 25 4.09 18.91 18.21
N ARG A 26 4.93 19.79 18.76
CA ARG A 26 5.40 19.70 20.14
C ARG A 26 5.81 21.07 20.66
N ARG A 27 5.49 21.34 21.92
CA ARG A 27 6.03 22.48 22.66
C ARG A 27 6.98 22.00 23.76
N ARG A 28 8.05 22.75 23.99
CA ARG A 28 8.93 22.57 25.14
C ARG A 28 9.27 23.93 25.73
N GLN A 29 8.72 24.20 26.91
CA GLN A 29 8.93 25.46 27.62
C GLN A 29 10.03 25.29 28.67
N LEU A 30 10.99 26.21 28.65
CA LEU A 30 12.01 26.38 29.69
C LEU A 30 11.86 27.79 30.28
N ALA A 31 12.59 28.07 31.37
CA ALA A 31 12.46 29.31 32.14
C ALA A 31 12.59 30.59 31.30
N THR A 32 13.53 30.63 30.35
CA THR A 32 13.84 31.82 29.54
C THR A 32 13.61 31.64 28.04
N ILE A 33 13.30 30.42 27.60
CA ILE A 33 13.20 30.09 26.18
C ILE A 33 12.19 28.96 25.98
N SER A 34 11.43 29.03 24.89
CA SER A 34 10.52 27.98 24.47
C SER A 34 10.90 27.48 23.08
N PHE A 35 10.81 26.19 22.88
CA PHE A 35 10.95 25.54 21.58
C PHE A 35 9.58 25.10 21.11
N LEU A 36 9.23 25.51 19.90
CA LEU A 36 8.04 25.08 19.20
C LEU A 36 8.49 24.26 17.99
N ILE A 37 8.02 23.02 17.89
CA ILE A 37 8.19 22.20 16.70
C ILE A 37 6.92 22.30 15.89
N LEU A 38 7.02 22.77 14.65
CA LEU A 38 5.93 22.84 13.70
C LEU A 38 6.04 21.69 12.71
N ARG A 39 4.95 20.97 12.48
CA ARG A 39 4.85 19.95 11.43
C ARG A 39 4.10 20.52 10.24
N ASP A 40 4.62 20.32 9.05
CA ASP A 40 3.89 20.45 7.80
C ASP A 40 4.01 19.17 6.97
N ARG A 41 3.49 19.19 5.73
CA ARG A 41 3.49 18.02 4.86
C ARG A 41 4.88 17.51 4.44
N SER A 42 5.91 18.33 4.64
CA SER A 42 7.28 18.05 4.21
C SER A 42 8.22 17.68 5.37
N GLY A 43 7.81 17.92 6.61
CA GLY A 43 8.59 17.56 7.79
C GLY A 43 8.38 18.49 8.97
N LEU A 44 9.38 18.52 9.84
CA LEU A 44 9.40 19.28 11.08
C LEU A 44 10.31 20.50 10.97
N ALA A 45 9.87 21.63 11.51
CA ALA A 45 10.66 22.85 11.65
C ALA A 45 10.73 23.25 13.12
N GLN A 46 11.92 23.64 13.59
CA GLN A 46 12.09 24.19 14.93
C GLN A 46 11.95 25.71 14.92
N VAL A 47 11.23 26.24 15.90
CA VAL A 47 11.07 27.66 16.17
C VAL A 47 11.54 27.93 17.60
N VAL A 48 12.44 28.90 17.74
CA VAL A 48 13.01 29.33 19.02
C VAL A 48 12.34 30.63 19.45
N VAL A 49 11.72 30.61 20.63
CA VAL A 49 10.90 31.71 21.13
C VAL A 49 11.50 32.17 22.45
N SER A 50 12.17 33.33 22.43
CA SER A 50 12.78 33.95 23.62
C SER A 50 11.97 35.11 24.19
N ASP A 51 11.21 35.80 23.34
CA ASP A 51 10.34 36.92 23.74
C ASP A 51 9.27 36.48 24.74
N GLU A 52 9.13 37.21 25.85
CA GLU A 52 8.24 36.81 26.94
C GLU A 52 6.76 36.84 26.55
N ALA A 53 6.31 37.86 25.82
CA ALA A 53 4.93 37.98 25.39
C ALA A 53 4.55 36.84 24.43
N THR A 54 5.43 36.53 23.47
CA THR A 54 5.24 35.41 22.54
C THR A 54 5.27 34.06 23.27
N ARG A 55 6.09 33.91 24.32
CA ARG A 55 6.08 32.69 25.15
C ARG A 55 4.77 32.51 25.92
N GLN A 56 4.21 33.58 26.48
CA GLN A 56 2.90 33.55 27.15
C GLN A 56 1.77 33.20 26.17
N GLN A 57 1.83 33.69 24.93
CA GLN A 57 0.88 33.30 23.88
C GLN A 57 0.88 31.78 23.65
N LEU A 58 2.06 31.13 23.67
CA LEU A 58 2.17 29.68 23.45
C LEU A 58 1.52 28.81 24.53
N ASP A 59 1.31 29.33 25.74
CA ASP A 59 0.67 28.58 26.83
C ASP A 59 -0.75 28.13 26.43
N GLY A 60 -1.47 28.98 25.71
CA GLY A 60 -2.83 28.73 25.25
C GLY A 60 -2.95 27.85 24.01
N LEU A 61 -1.85 27.57 23.30
CA LEU A 61 -1.88 26.86 22.01
C LEU A 61 -1.51 25.39 22.20
N GLY A 62 -2.51 24.51 22.30
CA GLY A 62 -2.30 23.06 22.39
C GLY A 62 -1.59 22.47 21.17
N GLU A 63 -0.99 21.30 21.34
CA GLU A 63 -0.54 20.44 20.24
C GLU A 63 -1.68 20.25 19.22
N GLU A 64 -1.33 20.17 17.94
CA GLU A 64 -2.25 20.20 16.78
C GLU A 64 -2.96 21.53 16.49
N THR A 65 -2.70 22.60 17.25
CA THR A 65 -3.16 23.94 16.86
C THR A 65 -2.51 24.35 15.54
N VAL A 66 -3.28 24.92 14.60
CA VAL A 66 -2.75 25.37 13.31
C VAL A 66 -2.26 26.80 13.46
N VAL A 67 -1.00 27.04 13.14
CA VAL A 67 -0.37 28.36 13.26
C VAL A 67 0.43 28.72 12.02
N ARG A 68 0.55 30.03 11.81
CA ARG A 68 1.56 30.66 10.94
C ARG A 68 2.66 31.21 11.83
N VAL A 69 3.90 30.97 11.43
CA VAL A 69 5.08 31.57 12.06
C VAL A 69 5.88 32.32 11.01
N ASP A 70 6.03 33.62 11.22
CA ASP A 70 6.97 34.47 10.48
C ASP A 70 8.23 34.66 11.33
N GLY A 71 9.42 34.46 10.78
CA GLY A 71 10.68 34.61 11.53
C GLY A 71 11.92 34.65 10.63
N ILE A 72 13.09 34.73 11.25
CA ILE A 72 14.38 34.70 10.55
C ILE A 72 14.98 33.29 10.65
N VAL A 73 15.30 32.69 9.50
CA VAL A 73 15.96 31.38 9.47
C VAL A 73 17.41 31.53 9.93
N SER A 74 17.81 30.72 10.90
CA SER A 74 19.16 30.66 11.44
C SER A 74 19.73 29.25 11.29
N ALA A 75 21.00 29.14 10.90
CA ALA A 75 21.67 27.85 10.83
C ALA A 75 21.95 27.32 12.24
N ASN A 76 21.53 26.08 12.50
CA ASN A 76 21.80 25.39 13.75
C ASN A 76 21.85 23.88 13.50
N ALA A 77 23.06 23.32 13.50
CA ALA A 77 23.28 21.90 13.24
C ALA A 77 22.59 20.95 14.23
N LYS A 78 22.14 21.46 15.39
CA LYS A 78 21.38 20.68 16.38
C LYS A 78 19.86 20.71 16.15
N ALA A 79 19.38 21.61 15.30
CA ALA A 79 17.97 21.72 14.98
C ALA A 79 17.58 20.70 13.89
N PRO A 80 16.33 20.21 13.86
CA PRO A 80 15.80 19.42 12.75
C PRO A 80 16.06 20.11 11.41
N GLY A 81 16.62 19.40 10.44
CA GLY A 81 16.97 19.96 9.13
C GLY A 81 18.16 20.94 9.14
N GLY A 82 18.88 21.09 10.26
CA GLY A 82 20.06 21.94 10.38
C GLY A 82 19.77 23.44 10.49
N VAL A 83 18.50 23.83 10.63
CA VAL A 83 18.06 25.23 10.73
C VAL A 83 16.91 25.39 11.72
N GLU A 84 16.73 26.61 12.21
CA GLU A 84 15.62 27.00 13.07
C GLU A 84 15.11 28.40 12.73
N LEU A 85 13.87 28.73 13.10
CA LEU A 85 13.35 30.09 13.03
C LEU A 85 13.56 30.80 14.36
N THR A 86 14.08 32.03 14.29
CA THR A 86 14.27 32.93 15.42
C THR A 86 13.44 34.20 15.24
N SER A 87 13.30 34.96 16.33
CA SER A 87 12.45 36.17 16.39
C SER A 87 11.04 35.95 15.80
N PRO A 88 10.33 34.89 16.24
CA PRO A 88 9.07 34.51 15.60
C PRO A 88 7.94 35.48 15.95
N SER A 89 7.07 35.72 14.98
CA SER A 89 5.71 36.21 15.18
C SER A 89 4.75 35.06 14.88
N ILE A 90 3.88 34.74 15.84
CA ILE A 90 2.98 33.58 15.76
C ILE A 90 1.55 34.08 15.59
N THR A 91 0.90 33.65 14.51
CA THR A 91 -0.51 33.91 14.23
C THR A 91 -1.28 32.59 14.25
N GLU A 92 -2.33 32.51 15.07
CA GLU A 92 -3.28 31.40 15.05
C GLU A 92 -4.05 31.38 13.73
N LEU A 93 -4.13 30.22 13.10
CA LEU A 93 -4.93 29.98 11.90
C LEU A 93 -6.17 29.14 12.20
N SER A 94 -6.23 28.53 13.38
CA SER A 94 -7.38 27.82 13.92
C SER A 94 -7.60 28.21 15.37
N ALA A 95 -8.77 27.89 15.93
CA ALA A 95 -8.92 27.88 17.37
C ALA A 95 -7.89 26.91 18.01
N PRO A 96 -7.48 27.14 19.27
CA PRO A 96 -6.60 26.24 19.99
C PRO A 96 -7.14 24.81 20.00
N ALA A 97 -6.27 23.86 19.65
CA ALA A 97 -6.64 22.45 19.61
C ALA A 97 -6.79 21.89 21.03
N ALA A 98 -7.77 21.01 21.20
CA ALA A 98 -7.86 20.16 22.38
C ALA A 98 -6.71 19.13 22.37
N THR A 99 -6.37 18.60 23.55
CA THR A 99 -5.35 17.55 23.66
C THR A 99 -5.73 16.33 22.82
N PRO A 100 -4.87 15.89 21.88
CA PRO A 100 -5.18 14.75 21.05
C PRO A 100 -5.21 13.45 21.87
N PRO A 101 -5.98 12.43 21.44
CA PRO A 101 -6.07 11.14 22.13
C PRO A 101 -4.75 10.34 22.12
N VAL A 102 -3.82 10.72 21.24
CA VAL A 102 -2.50 10.12 21.09
C VAL A 102 -1.44 11.22 20.96
N GLU A 103 -0.30 11.04 21.62
CA GLU A 103 0.82 11.98 21.56
C GLU A 103 1.63 11.81 20.27
N LEU A 104 1.26 12.57 19.23
CA LEU A 104 1.85 12.47 17.89
C LEU A 104 3.34 12.83 17.81
N TRP A 105 3.90 13.48 18.84
CA TRP A 105 5.30 13.92 18.89
C TRP A 105 6.27 12.86 19.40
N ARG A 106 5.76 11.73 19.91
CA ARG A 106 6.63 10.61 20.29
C ARG A 106 7.22 9.97 19.04
N PRO A 107 8.44 9.41 19.09
CA PRO A 107 9.03 8.72 17.95
C PRO A 107 8.19 7.53 17.47
N THR A 108 7.47 6.89 18.39
CA THR A 108 6.61 5.74 18.14
C THR A 108 5.27 5.94 18.83
N LEU A 109 4.18 5.51 18.19
CA LEU A 109 2.86 5.46 18.80
C LEU A 109 2.75 4.19 19.66
N SER A 110 2.49 4.35 20.96
CA SER A 110 2.34 3.23 21.90
C SER A 110 0.92 2.66 21.99
N SER A 111 -0.05 3.31 21.34
CA SER A 111 -1.46 2.88 21.34
C SER A 111 -1.66 1.65 20.47
N GLY A 112 -2.57 0.76 20.88
CA GLY A 112 -2.95 -0.41 20.08
C GLY A 112 -3.70 -0.03 18.80
N LEU A 113 -3.71 -0.96 17.83
CA LEU A 113 -4.34 -0.77 16.51
C LEU A 113 -5.80 -0.26 16.59
N PRO A 114 -6.68 -0.76 17.48
CA PRO A 114 -8.05 -0.24 17.57
C PRO A 114 -8.11 1.27 17.81
N THR A 115 -7.34 1.78 18.78
CA THR A 115 -7.24 3.22 19.06
C THR A 115 -6.65 3.99 17.89
N LEU A 116 -5.67 3.39 17.19
CA LEU A 116 -5.09 4.04 16.02
C LEU A 116 -6.11 4.23 14.89
N LEU A 117 -6.98 3.24 14.68
CA LEU A 117 -8.03 3.26 13.65
C LEU A 117 -9.22 4.15 14.04
N ASP A 118 -9.69 4.08 15.30
CA ASP A 118 -10.78 4.93 15.81
C ASP A 118 -10.47 6.43 15.69
N TYR A 119 -9.17 6.77 15.76
CA TYR A 119 -8.67 8.14 15.62
C TYR A 119 -7.80 8.35 14.37
N ALA A 120 -7.98 7.54 13.32
CA ALA A 120 -7.20 7.57 12.08
C ALA A 120 -6.95 8.99 11.50
N PRO A 121 -7.93 9.90 11.42
CA PRO A 121 -7.70 11.27 10.90
C PRO A 121 -6.69 12.12 11.70
N ILE A 122 -6.43 11.74 12.96
CA ILE A 122 -5.43 12.37 13.83
C ILE A 122 -4.14 11.54 13.81
N THR A 123 -4.23 10.23 13.97
CA THR A 123 -3.05 9.35 14.10
C THR A 123 -2.25 9.27 12.81
N TRP A 124 -2.89 9.38 11.64
CA TRP A 124 -2.19 9.47 10.34
C TRP A 124 -1.38 10.76 10.15
N ARG A 125 -1.52 11.76 11.03
CA ARG A 125 -0.64 12.93 11.06
C ARG A 125 0.72 12.64 11.71
N HIS A 126 0.89 11.47 12.32
CA HIS A 126 2.20 11.00 12.79
C HIS A 126 3.13 10.75 11.59
N PRO A 127 4.39 11.21 11.61
CA PRO A 127 5.29 11.11 10.45
C PRO A 127 5.42 9.70 9.86
N VAL A 128 5.57 8.67 10.70
CA VAL A 128 5.66 7.27 10.24
C VAL A 128 4.36 6.79 9.59
N GLN A 129 3.19 7.19 10.11
CA GLN A 129 1.90 6.80 9.54
C GLN A 129 1.69 7.47 8.18
N GLN A 130 2.06 8.75 8.07
CA GLN A 130 2.07 9.46 6.79
C GLN A 130 3.04 8.84 5.78
N ALA A 131 4.22 8.39 6.24
CA ALA A 131 5.21 7.74 5.38
C ALA A 131 4.67 6.45 4.75
N ILE A 132 3.91 5.63 5.49
CA ILE A 132 3.26 4.42 4.94
C ILE A 132 2.34 4.78 3.76
N TRP A 133 1.54 5.84 3.88
CA TRP A 133 0.68 6.31 2.77
C TRP A 133 1.48 6.77 1.56
N ARG A 134 2.63 7.42 1.77
CA ARG A 134 3.52 7.84 0.69
C ARG A 134 4.16 6.64 -0.02
N LEU A 135 4.54 5.59 0.70
CA LEU A 135 5.05 4.35 0.12
C LEU A 135 3.97 3.68 -0.75
N ALA A 136 2.73 3.60 -0.27
CA ALA A 136 1.61 3.05 -1.04
C ALA A 136 1.34 3.86 -2.31
N ALA A 137 1.35 5.20 -2.22
CA ALA A 137 1.18 6.08 -3.38
C ALA A 137 2.30 5.93 -4.42
N ALA A 138 3.56 5.85 -3.97
CA ALA A 138 4.71 5.63 -4.84
C ALA A 138 4.63 4.27 -5.54
N SER A 139 4.25 3.23 -4.81
CA SER A 139 4.03 1.88 -5.37
C SER A 139 2.95 1.90 -6.46
N LEU A 140 1.79 2.54 -6.20
CA LEU A 140 0.72 2.73 -7.19
C LEU A 140 1.17 3.49 -8.44
N GLN A 141 2.03 4.50 -8.28
CA GLN A 141 2.61 5.23 -9.41
C GLN A 141 3.48 4.31 -10.27
N GLY A 142 4.31 3.46 -9.66
CA GLY A 142 5.13 2.49 -10.37
C GLY A 142 4.30 1.41 -11.08
N PHE A 143 3.23 0.94 -10.45
CA PHE A 143 2.28 -0.02 -11.04
C PHE A 143 1.67 0.53 -12.34
N ARG A 144 1.08 1.73 -12.29
CA ARG A 144 0.49 2.37 -13.48
C ARG A 144 1.54 2.63 -14.54
N GLY A 145 2.66 3.26 -14.16
CA GLY A 145 3.72 3.62 -15.11
C GLY A 145 4.32 2.41 -15.84
N ALA A 146 4.45 1.26 -15.18
CA ALA A 146 4.93 0.04 -15.81
C ALA A 146 3.98 -0.50 -16.88
N LEU A 147 2.68 -0.49 -16.59
CA LEU A 147 1.65 -0.99 -17.48
C LEU A 147 1.39 -0.01 -18.64
N ASP A 148 1.47 1.30 -18.40
CA ASP A 148 1.39 2.34 -19.44
C ASP A 148 2.51 2.17 -20.48
N VAL A 149 3.74 1.91 -20.05
CA VAL A 149 4.89 1.65 -20.96
C VAL A 149 4.69 0.37 -21.79
N GLN A 150 3.89 -0.57 -21.28
CA GLN A 150 3.54 -1.81 -21.96
C GLN A 150 2.20 -1.75 -22.72
N ASP A 151 1.69 -0.54 -22.99
CA ASP A 151 0.48 -0.27 -23.77
C ASP A 151 -0.79 -0.92 -23.20
N PHE A 152 -0.88 -1.04 -21.88
CA PHE A 152 -2.14 -1.40 -21.22
C PHE A 152 -3.08 -0.19 -21.14
N THR A 153 -4.38 -0.46 -21.19
CA THR A 153 -5.43 0.55 -20.95
C THR A 153 -5.99 0.44 -19.53
N GLU A 154 -5.98 1.52 -18.75
CA GLU A 154 -6.71 1.59 -17.47
C GLU A 154 -8.22 1.56 -17.73
N VAL A 155 -8.92 0.63 -17.10
CA VAL A 155 -10.37 0.49 -17.19
C VAL A 155 -11.02 0.62 -15.81
N HIS A 156 -12.30 0.99 -15.80
CA HIS A 156 -13.11 1.08 -14.58
C HIS A 156 -14.36 0.23 -14.72
N THR A 157 -14.49 -0.77 -13.88
CA THR A 157 -15.56 -1.78 -13.98
C THR A 157 -16.60 -1.60 -12.87
N PRO A 158 -17.88 -1.98 -13.10
CA PRO A 158 -18.92 -1.85 -12.09
C PRO A 158 -18.59 -2.62 -10.80
N LYS A 159 -18.86 -2.01 -9.65
CA LYS A 159 -18.74 -2.65 -8.33
C LYS A 159 -20.06 -3.13 -7.74
N LEU A 160 -21.18 -2.76 -8.37
CA LEU A 160 -22.50 -3.34 -8.12
C LEU A 160 -22.82 -4.32 -9.26
N VAL A 161 -22.90 -5.60 -8.93
CA VAL A 161 -23.10 -6.69 -9.89
C VAL A 161 -24.41 -7.44 -9.61
N ALA A 162 -24.96 -8.06 -10.65
CA ALA A 162 -26.26 -8.74 -10.56
C ALA A 162 -26.18 -10.11 -9.88
N GLY A 163 -25.00 -10.69 -9.77
CA GLY A 163 -24.77 -11.99 -9.14
C GLY A 163 -23.32 -12.12 -8.66
N SER A 164 -23.01 -13.22 -7.98
CA SER A 164 -21.63 -13.49 -7.56
C SER A 164 -20.71 -13.62 -8.77
N THR A 165 -19.52 -13.02 -8.67
CA THR A 165 -18.45 -13.11 -9.69
C THR A 165 -17.63 -14.39 -9.53
N GLU A 166 -17.66 -15.04 -8.36
CA GLU A 166 -16.94 -16.28 -8.09
C GLU A 166 -17.87 -17.23 -7.31
N SER A 167 -17.93 -18.51 -7.72
CA SER A 167 -18.85 -19.49 -7.14
C SER A 167 -18.55 -19.73 -5.65
N GLY A 168 -19.58 -19.72 -4.79
CA GLY A 168 -19.50 -20.23 -3.42
C GLY A 168 -18.96 -19.27 -2.35
N ALA A 169 -18.63 -18.03 -2.69
CA ALA A 169 -18.11 -17.05 -1.72
C ALA A 169 -19.23 -16.26 -1.02
N ASN A 170 -18.96 -15.80 0.21
CA ASN A 170 -19.83 -14.86 0.89
C ASN A 170 -19.78 -13.51 0.17
N VAL A 171 -20.94 -12.93 -0.16
CA VAL A 171 -21.06 -11.64 -0.85
C VAL A 171 -21.83 -10.63 -0.02
N PHE A 172 -21.41 -9.36 -0.07
CA PHE A 172 -22.22 -8.27 0.49
C PHE A 172 -23.41 -7.99 -0.44
N THR A 173 -24.61 -8.13 0.10
CA THR A 173 -25.87 -7.85 -0.62
C THR A 173 -26.29 -6.40 -0.38
N VAL A 174 -26.70 -5.73 -1.45
CA VAL A 174 -27.17 -4.34 -1.47
C VAL A 174 -28.59 -4.31 -2.06
N ASP A 175 -29.50 -3.56 -1.43
CA ASP A 175 -30.80 -3.23 -2.04
C ASP A 175 -30.59 -2.19 -3.15
N TYR A 176 -30.71 -2.63 -4.40
CA TYR A 176 -30.53 -1.82 -5.58
C TYR A 176 -31.87 -1.47 -6.24
N PHE A 177 -32.61 -0.56 -5.61
CA PHE A 177 -33.94 -0.10 -6.05
C PHE A 177 -35.02 -1.20 -5.99
N GLY A 178 -35.06 -1.97 -4.90
CA GLY A 178 -36.03 -3.03 -4.68
C GLY A 178 -35.65 -4.38 -5.31
N ARG A 179 -34.46 -4.49 -5.89
CA ARG A 179 -33.85 -5.74 -6.37
C ARG A 179 -32.49 -5.95 -5.72
N PRO A 180 -32.07 -7.19 -5.47
CA PRO A 180 -30.74 -7.45 -4.94
C PRO A 180 -29.66 -7.09 -5.98
N ALA A 181 -28.58 -6.49 -5.50
CA ALA A 181 -27.29 -6.44 -6.16
C ALA A 181 -26.22 -6.86 -5.15
N TYR A 182 -25.00 -7.07 -5.64
CA TYR A 182 -23.89 -7.53 -4.81
C TYR A 182 -22.67 -6.66 -5.04
N LEU A 183 -21.85 -6.48 -4.00
CA LEU A 183 -20.54 -5.84 -4.15
C LEU A 183 -19.56 -6.83 -4.81
N ALA A 184 -18.85 -6.37 -5.84
CA ALA A 184 -17.93 -7.20 -6.61
C ALA A 184 -16.71 -7.64 -5.79
N GLN A 185 -16.40 -8.93 -5.83
CA GLN A 185 -15.25 -9.52 -5.11
C GLN A 185 -13.99 -9.61 -5.97
N SER A 186 -14.14 -9.47 -7.29
CA SER A 186 -13.03 -9.27 -8.21
C SER A 186 -13.59 -8.63 -9.50
N PRO A 187 -12.77 -7.89 -10.26
CA PRO A 187 -13.15 -7.42 -11.59
C PRO A 187 -12.95 -8.51 -12.67
N GLN A 188 -12.69 -9.78 -12.30
CA GLN A 188 -12.16 -10.83 -13.18
C GLN A 188 -12.92 -11.04 -14.49
N PHE A 189 -14.25 -11.09 -14.46
CA PHE A 189 -15.02 -11.27 -15.69
C PHE A 189 -15.02 -10.03 -16.57
N TYR A 190 -15.07 -8.84 -15.97
CA TYR A 190 -15.01 -7.60 -16.74
C TYR A 190 -13.65 -7.44 -17.41
N LYS A 191 -12.53 -7.68 -16.71
CA LYS A 191 -11.20 -7.58 -17.34
C LYS A 191 -11.00 -8.60 -18.48
N GLN A 192 -11.49 -9.84 -18.33
CA GLN A 192 -11.48 -10.82 -19.43
C GLN A 192 -12.31 -10.36 -20.65
N MET A 193 -13.50 -9.79 -20.44
CA MET A 193 -14.28 -9.20 -21.54
C MET A 193 -13.51 -8.07 -22.24
N MET A 194 -12.80 -7.24 -21.46
CA MET A 194 -12.06 -6.10 -21.99
C MET A 194 -10.77 -6.49 -22.72
N VAL A 195 -10.22 -7.70 -22.52
CA VAL A 195 -9.14 -8.23 -23.38
C VAL A 195 -9.58 -8.30 -24.84
N GLY A 196 -10.85 -8.65 -25.11
CA GLY A 196 -11.40 -8.63 -26.48
C GLY A 196 -11.56 -7.23 -27.08
N VAL A 197 -11.36 -6.17 -26.29
CA VAL A 197 -11.47 -4.76 -26.72
C VAL A 197 -10.10 -4.11 -26.85
N PHE A 198 -9.23 -4.33 -25.86
CA PHE A 198 -7.97 -3.60 -25.72
C PHE A 198 -6.74 -4.50 -25.71
N GLU A 199 -6.90 -5.82 -25.74
CA GLU A 199 -5.85 -6.83 -25.58
C GLU A 199 -5.15 -6.82 -24.21
N ARG A 200 -4.85 -5.64 -23.64
CA ARG A 200 -4.10 -5.45 -22.40
C ARG A 200 -4.84 -4.41 -21.54
N VAL A 201 -5.33 -4.81 -20.38
CA VAL A 201 -6.08 -3.93 -19.48
C VAL A 201 -5.62 -4.04 -18.04
N TYR A 202 -5.75 -2.94 -17.30
CA TYR A 202 -5.58 -2.96 -15.86
C TYR A 202 -6.64 -2.14 -15.15
N GLU A 203 -6.85 -2.42 -13.87
CA GLU A 203 -7.75 -1.67 -13.02
C GLU A 203 -7.15 -1.52 -11.61
N VAL A 204 -7.28 -0.31 -11.05
CA VAL A 204 -7.02 -0.03 -9.63
C VAL A 204 -8.35 0.33 -9.00
N GLY A 205 -8.90 -0.54 -8.15
CA GLY A 205 -10.25 -0.33 -7.62
C GLY A 205 -10.54 -1.12 -6.35
N PRO A 206 -11.63 -0.77 -5.64
CA PRO A 206 -12.04 -1.47 -4.44
C PRO A 206 -12.56 -2.86 -4.79
N VAL A 207 -12.23 -3.82 -3.92
CA VAL A 207 -12.71 -5.19 -3.92
C VAL A 207 -13.28 -5.50 -2.54
N PHE A 208 -14.37 -6.27 -2.52
CA PHE A 208 -15.11 -6.58 -1.30
C PHE A 208 -15.12 -8.09 -1.02
N ARG A 209 -14.81 -8.47 0.21
CA ARG A 209 -14.70 -9.87 0.65
C ARG A 209 -15.52 -10.03 1.94
N ALA A 210 -16.60 -10.82 1.90
CA ALA A 210 -17.55 -10.92 3.01
C ALA A 210 -17.29 -12.14 3.92
N GLU A 211 -16.10 -12.75 3.81
CA GLU A 211 -15.65 -13.83 4.67
C GLU A 211 -15.53 -13.34 6.13
N PRO A 212 -16.08 -14.07 7.12
CA PRO A 212 -16.06 -13.67 8.53
C PRO A 212 -14.71 -14.02 9.19
N HIS A 213 -13.60 -13.59 8.58
CA HIS A 213 -12.26 -13.82 9.08
C HIS A 213 -11.68 -12.55 9.71
N ASP A 214 -11.44 -12.59 11.02
CA ASP A 214 -10.71 -11.54 11.74
C ASP A 214 -9.25 -11.98 11.93
N THR A 215 -8.39 -11.60 10.99
CA THR A 215 -6.97 -11.96 10.98
C THR A 215 -6.13 -10.78 10.51
N VAL A 216 -4.82 -10.87 10.70
CA VAL A 216 -3.86 -9.84 10.26
C VAL A 216 -3.71 -9.71 8.73
N ARG A 217 -4.37 -10.56 7.93
CA ARG A 217 -4.26 -10.63 6.46
C ARG A 217 -5.56 -10.34 5.71
N HIS A 218 -6.70 -10.34 6.39
CA HIS A 218 -8.02 -10.25 5.74
C HIS A 218 -8.68 -8.91 6.04
N LEU A 219 -9.21 -8.27 4.99
CA LEU A 219 -10.00 -7.05 5.05
C LEU A 219 -11.31 -7.24 4.29
N ALA A 220 -12.39 -6.67 4.81
CA ALA A 220 -13.69 -6.71 4.12
C ALA A 220 -13.73 -5.85 2.85
N GLU A 221 -12.88 -4.83 2.80
CA GLU A 221 -12.65 -3.94 1.65
C GLU A 221 -11.15 -3.66 1.54
N TYR A 222 -10.60 -3.82 0.33
CA TYR A 222 -9.24 -3.43 0.02
C TYR A 222 -9.15 -2.94 -1.43
N VAL A 223 -8.05 -2.25 -1.76
CA VAL A 223 -7.77 -1.84 -3.15
C VAL A 223 -7.02 -2.96 -3.84
N SER A 224 -7.61 -3.52 -4.88
CA SER A 224 -6.98 -4.51 -5.75
C SER A 224 -6.30 -3.82 -6.93
N LEU A 225 -5.15 -4.36 -7.32
CA LEU A 225 -4.42 -3.99 -8.53
C LEU A 225 -4.55 -5.16 -9.51
N ASP A 226 -5.42 -5.02 -10.48
CA ASP A 226 -5.77 -6.07 -11.42
C ASP A 226 -5.18 -5.79 -12.79
N ALA A 227 -4.63 -6.81 -13.45
CA ALA A 227 -4.25 -6.77 -14.86
C ALA A 227 -4.74 -8.03 -15.57
N GLU A 228 -4.97 -7.91 -16.87
CA GLU A 228 -5.28 -9.03 -17.79
C GLU A 228 -4.69 -8.70 -19.16
N LEU A 229 -4.14 -9.71 -19.85
CA LEU A 229 -3.54 -9.55 -21.18
C LEU A 229 -3.85 -10.75 -22.07
N GLY A 230 -4.10 -10.47 -23.35
CA GLY A 230 -4.32 -11.46 -24.40
C GLY A 230 -3.03 -11.87 -25.12
N PHE A 231 -3.18 -12.83 -26.05
CA PHE A 231 -2.12 -13.33 -26.93
C PHE A 231 -0.87 -13.88 -26.22
N ILE A 232 -1.05 -14.41 -25.01
CA ILE A 232 -0.01 -15.12 -24.26
C ILE A 232 0.16 -16.56 -24.77
N GLN A 233 1.34 -17.14 -24.54
CA GLN A 233 1.64 -18.55 -24.72
C GLN A 233 1.10 -19.37 -23.54
N ASP A 234 1.43 -18.96 -22.31
CA ASP A 234 0.99 -19.57 -21.05
C ASP A 234 1.04 -18.58 -19.87
N HIS A 235 0.78 -19.05 -18.65
CA HIS A 235 0.78 -18.21 -17.44
C HIS A 235 2.13 -17.57 -17.11
N ARG A 236 3.25 -18.05 -17.67
CA ARG A 236 4.57 -17.48 -17.41
C ARG A 236 4.79 -16.16 -18.15
N ASP A 237 4.08 -15.91 -19.25
CA ASP A 237 4.04 -14.56 -19.86
C ASP A 237 3.42 -13.55 -18.89
N VAL A 238 2.35 -13.96 -18.18
CA VAL A 238 1.72 -13.15 -17.14
C VAL A 238 2.68 -12.91 -15.97
N LEU A 239 3.41 -13.95 -15.56
CA LEU A 239 4.43 -13.84 -14.50
C LEU A 239 5.59 -12.90 -14.92
N SER A 240 5.98 -12.90 -16.20
CA SER A 240 7.00 -11.99 -16.72
C SER A 240 6.54 -10.54 -16.64
N VAL A 241 5.30 -10.24 -17.04
CA VAL A 241 4.73 -8.89 -16.90
C VAL A 241 4.65 -8.49 -15.42
N LEU A 242 4.22 -9.41 -14.55
CA LEU A 242 4.16 -9.17 -13.11
C LEU A 242 5.54 -8.81 -12.53
N ARG A 243 6.61 -9.50 -12.96
CA ARG A 243 7.99 -9.19 -12.55
C ARG A 243 8.36 -7.75 -12.92
N ASP A 244 8.08 -7.31 -14.14
CA ASP A 244 8.41 -5.95 -14.60
C ASP A 244 7.61 -4.88 -13.84
N VAL A 245 6.33 -5.17 -13.57
CA VAL A 245 5.48 -4.31 -12.73
C VAL A 245 6.04 -4.18 -11.32
N LEU A 246 6.43 -5.29 -10.67
CA LEU A 246 7.03 -5.26 -9.34
C LEU A 246 8.34 -4.47 -9.31
N ALA A 247 9.20 -4.65 -10.32
CA ALA A 247 10.46 -3.92 -10.42
C ALA A 247 10.22 -2.40 -10.51
N ALA A 248 9.24 -1.97 -11.32
CA ALA A 248 8.87 -0.58 -11.44
C ALA A 248 8.19 -0.01 -10.19
N MET A 249 7.37 -0.80 -9.48
CA MET A 249 6.79 -0.42 -8.18
C MET A 249 7.88 -0.16 -7.14
N VAL A 250 8.84 -1.08 -7.05
CA VAL A 250 10.01 -0.96 -6.16
C VAL A 250 10.86 0.26 -6.52
N GLU A 251 11.17 0.47 -7.80
CA GLU A 251 11.96 1.62 -8.25
C GLU A 251 11.24 2.95 -8.02
N SER A 252 9.93 3.00 -8.22
CA SER A 252 9.11 4.18 -7.90
C SER A 252 9.18 4.52 -6.40
N VAL A 253 9.13 3.51 -5.52
CA VAL A 253 9.35 3.70 -4.08
C VAL A 253 10.75 4.25 -3.78
N ARG A 254 11.79 3.67 -4.39
CA ARG A 254 13.19 4.13 -4.21
C ARG A 254 13.39 5.57 -4.66
N SER A 255 12.84 5.95 -5.80
CA SER A 255 13.08 7.25 -6.42
C SER A 255 12.19 8.39 -5.88
N THR A 256 10.95 8.09 -5.49
CA THR A 256 9.96 9.13 -5.10
C THR A 256 9.64 9.16 -3.61
N ALA A 257 9.99 8.11 -2.86
CA ALA A 257 9.62 7.96 -1.46
C ALA A 257 10.78 7.46 -0.56
N ALA A 258 12.04 7.71 -0.94
CA ALA A 258 13.22 7.30 -0.17
C ALA A 258 13.21 7.79 1.28
N ASP A 259 12.80 9.03 1.52
CA ASP A 259 12.67 9.61 2.86
C ASP A 259 11.56 8.92 3.68
N ALA A 260 10.49 8.47 3.03
CA ALA A 260 9.45 7.68 3.67
C ALA A 260 9.95 6.26 4.02
N VAL A 261 10.78 5.66 3.16
CA VAL A 261 11.44 4.37 3.46
C VAL A 261 12.31 4.50 4.71
N GLU A 262 13.16 5.53 4.77
CA GLU A 262 14.00 5.82 5.93
C GLU A 262 13.16 6.08 7.18
N CYS A 263 12.10 6.90 7.07
CA CYS A 263 11.21 7.22 8.17
C CYS A 263 10.53 5.98 8.77
N CYS A 264 10.15 5.01 7.92
CA CYS A 264 9.56 3.74 8.35
C CYS A 264 10.61 2.72 8.84
N GLY A 265 11.91 2.95 8.61
CA GLY A 265 12.95 1.94 8.81
C GLY A 265 12.74 0.70 7.93
N ALA A 266 12.12 0.87 6.76
CA ALA A 266 11.76 -0.23 5.88
C ALA A 266 12.94 -0.69 5.03
N THR A 267 13.02 -1.99 4.75
CA THR A 267 13.97 -2.56 3.77
C THR A 267 13.23 -2.83 2.47
N VAL A 268 13.54 -2.03 1.46
CA VAL A 268 12.98 -2.17 0.11
C VAL A 268 13.62 -3.38 -0.58
N PRO A 269 12.82 -4.34 -1.07
CA PRO A 269 13.35 -5.56 -1.69
C PRO A 269 13.98 -5.27 -3.05
N ASP A 270 14.83 -6.18 -3.51
CA ASP A 270 15.27 -6.21 -4.91
C ASP A 270 14.43 -7.24 -5.67
N VAL A 271 13.99 -6.86 -6.87
CA VAL A 271 13.24 -7.76 -7.75
C VAL A 271 14.24 -8.47 -8.67
N PRO A 272 14.36 -9.80 -8.62
CA PRO A 272 15.34 -10.52 -9.41
C PRO A 272 15.04 -10.43 -10.91
N GLU A 273 16.07 -10.58 -11.75
CA GLU A 273 15.88 -10.60 -13.20
C GLU A 273 14.92 -11.71 -13.64
N THR A 274 14.89 -12.83 -12.93
CA THR A 274 13.92 -13.90 -13.11
C THR A 274 13.40 -14.30 -11.74
N ILE A 275 12.09 -14.26 -11.55
CA ILE A 275 11.46 -14.73 -10.31
C ILE A 275 11.69 -16.24 -10.19
N PRO A 276 12.28 -16.74 -9.09
CA PRO A 276 12.39 -18.18 -8.86
C PRO A 276 11.01 -18.84 -8.90
N VAL A 277 10.92 -20.01 -9.54
CA VAL A 277 9.67 -20.76 -9.67
C VAL A 277 9.83 -22.15 -9.06
N ILE A 278 8.79 -22.62 -8.37
CA ILE A 278 8.67 -24.00 -7.89
C ILE A 278 7.26 -24.52 -8.21
N HIS A 279 7.17 -25.76 -8.69
CA HIS A 279 5.87 -26.40 -8.88
C HIS A 279 5.25 -26.78 -7.52
N PHE A 280 3.95 -26.61 -7.36
CA PHE A 280 3.21 -26.82 -6.10
C PHE A 280 3.50 -28.17 -5.45
N ARG A 281 3.46 -29.26 -6.23
CA ARG A 281 3.86 -30.61 -5.79
C ARG A 281 5.24 -30.64 -5.11
N ASP A 282 6.23 -30.00 -5.73
CA ASP A 282 7.61 -30.00 -5.25
C ASP A 282 7.74 -29.05 -4.04
N ALA A 283 6.92 -28.00 -3.98
CA ALA A 283 6.79 -27.12 -2.82
C ALA A 283 6.26 -27.87 -1.59
N LEU A 284 5.21 -28.69 -1.73
CA LEU A 284 4.70 -29.54 -0.65
C LEU A 284 5.77 -30.50 -0.12
N GLN A 285 6.49 -31.16 -1.03
CA GLN A 285 7.58 -32.06 -0.65
C GLN A 285 8.69 -31.31 0.11
N LEU A 286 9.05 -30.11 -0.34
CA LEU A 286 10.09 -29.30 0.26
C LEU A 286 9.76 -28.86 1.69
N VAL A 287 8.50 -28.51 1.95
CA VAL A 287 8.05 -28.10 3.29
C VAL A 287 7.62 -29.28 4.17
N GLY A 288 7.62 -30.51 3.63
CA GLY A 288 7.21 -31.71 4.36
C GLY A 288 5.70 -31.78 4.62
N ALA A 289 4.88 -31.15 3.76
CA ALA A 289 3.43 -31.24 3.81
C ALA A 289 2.91 -32.57 3.26
N ASP A 290 1.65 -32.89 3.54
CA ASP A 290 0.97 -34.02 2.93
C ASP A 290 0.90 -33.81 1.39
N PRO A 291 1.32 -34.79 0.56
CA PRO A 291 1.26 -34.68 -0.90
C PRO A 291 -0.14 -34.42 -1.45
N ASP A 292 -1.19 -34.76 -0.70
CA ASP A 292 -2.59 -34.57 -1.09
C ASP A 292 -3.19 -33.24 -0.56
N GLU A 293 -2.37 -32.40 0.10
CA GLU A 293 -2.82 -31.09 0.58
C GLU A 293 -3.22 -30.19 -0.62
N PRO A 294 -4.45 -29.65 -0.65
CA PRO A 294 -4.95 -28.90 -1.80
C PRO A 294 -4.45 -27.45 -1.86
N ASP A 295 -3.81 -26.96 -0.80
CA ASP A 295 -3.40 -25.55 -0.66
C ASP A 295 -2.14 -25.38 0.21
N LEU A 296 -1.51 -24.20 0.19
CA LEU A 296 -0.40 -23.90 1.11
C LEU A 296 -0.93 -23.29 2.40
N ALA A 297 -0.57 -23.88 3.54
CA ALA A 297 -0.80 -23.26 4.84
C ALA A 297 0.15 -22.05 5.03
N PRO A 298 -0.21 -21.06 5.87
CA PRO A 298 0.66 -19.90 6.15
C PRO A 298 2.05 -20.24 6.70
N GLU A 299 2.24 -21.44 7.26
CA GLU A 299 3.57 -21.92 7.66
C GLU A 299 4.38 -22.42 6.45
N HIS A 300 3.75 -23.12 5.51
CA HIS A 300 4.38 -23.56 4.27
C HIS A 300 4.87 -22.35 3.46
N GLU A 301 4.05 -21.31 3.31
CA GLU A 301 4.45 -20.07 2.62
C GLU A 301 5.69 -19.42 3.26
N ARG A 302 5.73 -19.35 4.60
CA ARG A 302 6.89 -18.80 5.34
C ARG A 302 8.15 -19.63 5.12
N MET A 303 8.04 -20.95 5.16
CA MET A 303 9.17 -21.85 4.90
C MET A 303 9.68 -21.70 3.46
N LEU A 304 8.77 -21.61 2.48
CA LEU A 304 9.10 -21.39 1.08
C LEU A 304 9.76 -20.03 0.84
N GLY A 305 9.27 -18.98 1.50
CA GLY A 305 9.88 -17.65 1.47
C GLY A 305 11.31 -17.67 2.00
N GLN A 306 11.55 -18.33 3.14
CA GLN A 306 12.89 -18.48 3.70
C GLN A 306 13.81 -19.30 2.77
N TRP A 307 13.30 -20.39 2.19
CA TRP A 307 14.05 -21.20 1.24
C TRP A 307 14.43 -20.42 -0.02
N ALA A 308 13.53 -19.57 -0.54
CA ALA A 308 13.82 -18.73 -1.70
C ALA A 308 14.92 -17.71 -1.40
N LEU A 309 14.89 -17.12 -0.20
CA LEU A 309 15.94 -16.22 0.27
C LEU A 309 17.29 -16.95 0.40
N ASP A 310 17.31 -18.14 1.03
CA ASP A 310 18.56 -18.88 1.26
C ASP A 310 19.18 -19.43 -0.03
N LYS A 311 18.34 -19.85 -0.99
CA LYS A 311 18.78 -20.52 -2.22
C LYS A 311 19.04 -19.56 -3.38
N TYR A 312 18.26 -18.50 -3.50
CA TYR A 312 18.27 -17.59 -4.65
C TYR A 312 18.51 -16.13 -4.27
N GLU A 313 18.70 -15.81 -2.98
CA GLU A 313 18.82 -14.44 -2.47
C GLU A 313 17.62 -13.57 -2.89
N SER A 314 16.42 -14.18 -2.96
CA SER A 314 15.21 -13.55 -3.47
C SER A 314 14.15 -13.41 -2.38
N ASP A 315 13.63 -12.18 -2.21
CA ASP A 315 12.44 -11.91 -1.40
C ASP A 315 11.13 -12.42 -2.07
N PHE A 316 11.21 -12.85 -3.33
CA PHE A 316 10.07 -13.30 -4.15
C PHE A 316 10.21 -14.77 -4.57
N LEU A 317 9.09 -15.49 -4.58
CA LEU A 317 8.99 -16.85 -5.10
C LEU A 317 7.64 -17.05 -5.78
N ALA A 318 7.61 -17.54 -7.01
CA ALA A 318 6.39 -18.02 -7.64
C ALA A 318 6.21 -19.51 -7.36
N VAL A 319 5.02 -19.88 -6.87
CA VAL A 319 4.58 -21.28 -6.82
C VAL A 319 3.61 -21.46 -7.98
N GLU A 320 3.87 -22.39 -8.89
CA GLU A 320 3.00 -22.64 -10.05
C GLU A 320 2.41 -24.06 -10.01
N GLY A 321 1.42 -24.34 -10.87
CA GLY A 321 0.92 -25.70 -11.02
C GLY A 321 0.03 -26.12 -9.85
N TYR A 322 -0.89 -25.26 -9.41
CA TYR A 322 -1.81 -25.59 -8.31
C TYR A 322 -2.85 -26.63 -8.74
N PRO A 323 -3.38 -27.44 -7.80
CA PRO A 323 -4.44 -28.40 -8.07
C PRO A 323 -5.70 -27.75 -8.69
N ALA A 324 -6.23 -28.34 -9.76
CA ALA A 324 -7.44 -27.86 -10.42
C ALA A 324 -8.67 -27.82 -9.50
N ALA A 325 -8.72 -28.73 -8.51
CA ALA A 325 -9.79 -28.79 -7.52
C ALA A 325 -9.88 -27.54 -6.63
N LYS A 326 -8.75 -26.85 -6.41
CA LYS A 326 -8.67 -25.67 -5.54
C LYS A 326 -8.85 -24.35 -6.29
N ARG A 327 -8.50 -24.30 -7.56
CA ARG A 327 -8.53 -23.07 -8.37
C ARG A 327 -9.95 -22.72 -8.85
N PRO A 328 -10.23 -21.46 -9.20
CA PRO A 328 -11.51 -21.08 -9.83
C PRO A 328 -11.75 -21.85 -11.14
N PHE A 329 -13.02 -22.07 -11.49
CA PHE A 329 -13.42 -22.88 -12.65
C PHE A 329 -12.89 -22.36 -13.99
N TYR A 330 -12.61 -21.06 -14.08
CA TYR A 330 -12.09 -20.40 -15.29
C TYR A 330 -10.58 -20.58 -15.48
N THR A 331 -9.90 -21.35 -14.63
CA THR A 331 -8.44 -21.54 -14.70
C THR A 331 -8.07 -22.58 -15.75
N HIS A 332 -7.11 -22.27 -16.62
CA HIS A 332 -6.65 -23.18 -17.66
C HIS A 332 -5.90 -24.39 -17.05
N PRO A 333 -6.19 -25.64 -17.46
CA PRO A 333 -5.46 -26.82 -16.99
C PRO A 333 -4.03 -26.84 -17.52
N GLU A 334 -3.12 -27.53 -16.83
CA GLU A 334 -1.76 -27.73 -17.34
C GLU A 334 -1.78 -28.67 -18.56
N PRO A 335 -1.03 -28.36 -19.64
CA PRO A 335 -0.89 -29.27 -20.77
C PRO A 335 -0.31 -30.63 -20.35
N GLY A 336 -1.08 -31.70 -20.53
CA GLY A 336 -0.63 -33.07 -20.30
C GLY A 336 -1.04 -33.68 -18.96
N ASP A 337 -1.37 -32.88 -17.94
CA ASP A 337 -1.91 -33.36 -16.67
C ASP A 337 -3.00 -32.42 -16.12
N PRO A 338 -4.29 -32.69 -16.39
CA PRO A 338 -5.39 -31.80 -16.01
C PRO A 338 -5.67 -31.79 -14.49
N ARG A 339 -4.92 -32.55 -13.69
CA ARG A 339 -4.96 -32.43 -12.22
C ARG A 339 -4.35 -31.11 -11.75
N TRP A 340 -3.44 -30.54 -12.54
CA TRP A 340 -2.75 -29.28 -12.28
C TRP A 340 -3.25 -28.19 -13.24
N THR A 341 -2.86 -26.95 -12.96
CA THR A 341 -3.34 -25.78 -13.69
C THR A 341 -2.21 -24.84 -14.06
N ASN A 342 -2.39 -24.10 -15.14
CA ASN A 342 -1.57 -22.96 -15.53
C ASN A 342 -1.90 -21.75 -14.64
N SER A 343 -1.72 -21.91 -13.33
CA SER A 343 -1.90 -20.87 -12.32
C SER A 343 -0.67 -20.76 -11.44
N PHE A 344 -0.54 -19.62 -10.78
CA PHE A 344 0.52 -19.37 -9.84
C PHE A 344 0.06 -18.46 -8.72
N ASP A 345 0.74 -18.58 -7.58
CA ASP A 345 0.77 -17.55 -6.55
C ASP A 345 2.19 -17.00 -6.42
N LEU A 346 2.31 -15.69 -6.20
CA LEU A 346 3.57 -15.04 -5.90
C LEU A 346 3.65 -14.76 -4.40
N LEU A 347 4.64 -15.39 -3.76
CA LEU A 347 4.99 -15.16 -2.36
C LEU A 347 6.03 -14.03 -2.28
N PHE A 348 5.77 -13.04 -1.44
CA PHE A 348 6.71 -12.00 -1.04
C PHE A 348 7.02 -12.17 0.45
N ARG A 349 8.28 -12.49 0.80
CA ARG A 349 8.71 -12.79 2.18
C ARG A 349 7.82 -13.82 2.89
N GLY A 350 7.36 -14.83 2.15
CA GLY A 350 6.51 -15.90 2.65
C GLY A 350 5.07 -15.49 2.97
N LEU A 351 4.58 -14.42 2.33
CA LEU A 351 3.18 -14.02 2.29
C LEU A 351 2.72 -13.99 0.84
N GLU A 352 1.58 -14.60 0.52
CA GLU A 352 0.94 -14.44 -0.78
C GLU A 352 0.63 -12.96 -1.06
N LEU A 353 1.13 -12.44 -2.17
CA LEU A 353 0.91 -11.07 -2.63
C LEU A 353 0.02 -11.02 -3.87
N VAL A 354 0.17 -11.99 -4.77
CA VAL A 354 -0.54 -12.03 -6.05
C VAL A 354 -0.95 -13.45 -6.36
N THR A 355 -2.17 -13.60 -6.85
CA THR A 355 -2.66 -14.84 -7.45
C THR A 355 -2.98 -14.60 -8.93
N GLY A 356 -2.56 -15.51 -9.80
CA GLY A 356 -2.64 -15.33 -11.25
C GLY A 356 -2.68 -16.64 -12.02
N GLY A 357 -2.86 -16.55 -13.34
CA GLY A 357 -2.86 -17.73 -14.19
C GLY A 357 -3.48 -17.48 -15.55
N GLN A 358 -3.27 -18.44 -16.45
CA GLN A 358 -3.95 -18.50 -17.73
C GLN A 358 -5.42 -18.87 -17.52
N ARG A 359 -6.30 -18.23 -18.28
CA ARG A 359 -7.73 -18.47 -18.24
C ARG A 359 -8.15 -19.43 -19.36
N LEU A 360 -9.25 -20.12 -19.16
CA LEU A 360 -9.99 -20.71 -20.27
C LEU A 360 -10.35 -19.60 -21.27
N HIS A 361 -10.40 -19.93 -22.56
CA HIS A 361 -10.70 -18.96 -23.62
C HIS A 361 -11.65 -19.53 -24.69
N GLU A 362 -11.81 -20.85 -24.75
CA GLU A 362 -12.82 -21.50 -25.57
C GLU A 362 -14.16 -21.56 -24.82
N LEU A 363 -15.26 -21.22 -25.51
CA LEU A 363 -16.60 -21.21 -24.91
C LEU A 363 -16.99 -22.61 -24.39
N ALA A 364 -16.68 -23.66 -25.15
CA ALA A 364 -17.01 -25.03 -24.79
C ALA A 364 -16.34 -25.46 -23.47
N ASP A 365 -15.12 -24.99 -23.22
CA ASP A 365 -14.40 -25.31 -21.98
C ASP A 365 -15.04 -24.60 -20.77
N TYR A 366 -15.51 -23.37 -20.97
CA TYR A 366 -16.29 -22.64 -19.95
C TYR A 366 -17.59 -23.34 -19.59
N GLU A 367 -18.35 -23.78 -20.60
CA GLU A 367 -19.61 -24.52 -20.39
C GLU A 367 -19.35 -25.83 -19.64
N ALA A 368 -18.34 -26.60 -20.07
CA ALA A 368 -17.96 -27.84 -19.40
C ALA A 368 -17.50 -27.62 -17.94
N ALA A 369 -16.71 -26.56 -17.68
CA ALA A 369 -16.24 -26.24 -16.34
C ALA A 369 -17.37 -25.80 -15.41
N LEU A 370 -18.37 -25.07 -15.93
CA LEU A 370 -19.56 -24.68 -15.18
C LEU A 370 -20.44 -25.89 -14.87
N GLU A 371 -20.74 -26.74 -15.86
CA GLU A 371 -21.52 -27.97 -15.65
C GLU A 371 -20.89 -28.89 -14.61
N ALA A 372 -19.57 -29.01 -14.59
CA ALA A 372 -18.84 -29.83 -13.62
C ALA A 372 -18.96 -29.32 -12.16
N ARG A 373 -19.29 -28.04 -11.95
CA ARG A 373 -19.42 -27.44 -10.60
C ARG A 373 -20.86 -27.32 -10.11
N GLY A 374 -21.84 -27.67 -10.94
CA GLY A 374 -23.27 -27.50 -10.64
C GLY A 374 -23.69 -26.05 -10.68
#